data_AF-A0A2T1E0H8-F1
#
_entry.id   AF-A0A2T1E0H8-F1
#
_cell.length_a   1.000
_cell.length_b   1.000
_cell.length_c   1.000
_cell.angle_alpha   90.00
_cell.angle_beta   90.00
_cell.angle_gamma   90.00
#
_symmetry.space_group_name_H-M   'P 1'
#
loop_
_entity.id
_entity.type
_entity.pdbx_description
1 polymer ?
#
loop_
_entity_poly.entity_id
_entity_poly.type
_entity_poly.pdbx_seq_one_letter_code
_entity_poly.pdbx_strand_id
1 'polypeptide(L)' 'MFRRSQSLISTQWITSAKHPMKNKLLSALSKEEYKRLLPNLEAVSLPVRQVIYAPNQLIEYVYFPTDGIISGVA' A
#
# COMPACT_ATOMS: atom_id res chain seq x y z
N MET A 1 -22.23 41.51 16.15
CA MET A 1 -20.77 41.39 16.00
C MET A 1 -20.27 40.25 16.90
N PHE A 2 -20.24 39.00 16.41
CA PHE A 2 -19.19 37.99 16.66
C PHE A 2 -19.52 36.72 15.88
N ARG A 3 -18.47 36.05 15.38
CA ARG A 3 -18.46 35.11 14.25
C ARG A 3 -19.22 33.79 14.47
N ARG A 4 -19.70 33.25 13.33
CA ARG A 4 -19.89 31.83 13.02
C ARG A 4 -18.88 30.92 13.76
N SER A 5 -19.39 29.95 14.50
CA SER A 5 -18.68 28.69 14.77
C SER A 5 -19.60 27.55 14.34
N GLN A 6 -19.56 27.24 13.05
CA GLN A 6 -19.96 25.90 12.60
C GLN A 6 -18.76 24.99 12.86
N SER A 7 -18.78 24.30 14.00
CA SER A 7 -17.88 23.18 14.27
C SER A 7 -18.38 21.97 13.47
N LEU A 8 -18.10 21.96 12.17
CA LEU A 8 -18.13 20.74 11.39
C LEU A 8 -16.83 19.98 11.64
N ILE A 9 -16.93 18.65 11.64
CA ILE A 9 -15.87 17.62 11.60
C ILE A 9 -15.20 17.17 12.91
N SER A 10 -15.81 16.18 13.58
CA SER A 10 -15.04 15.14 14.28
C SER A 10 -15.76 13.78 14.30
N THR A 11 -16.32 13.37 13.15
CA THR A 11 -16.89 12.02 13.01
C THR A 11 -16.42 11.37 11.70
N GLN A 12 -15.10 11.29 11.51
CA GLN A 12 -14.58 10.53 10.37
C GLN A 12 -13.22 9.89 10.64
N TRP A 13 -13.14 9.04 11.65
CA TRP A 13 -12.16 7.94 11.63
C TRP A 13 -12.89 6.62 11.77
N ILE A 14 -13.83 6.37 10.84
CA ILE A 14 -14.12 4.99 10.51
C ILE A 14 -12.83 4.50 9.87
N THR A 15 -12.08 3.68 10.59
CA THR A 15 -10.96 2.89 10.09
C THR A 15 -11.37 2.39 8.72
N SER A 16 -10.85 3.02 7.67
CA SER A 16 -11.01 2.52 6.33
C SER A 16 -10.29 1.18 6.36
N ALA A 17 -11.07 0.11 6.57
CA ALA A 17 -10.71 -1.22 6.15
C ALA A 17 -10.48 -1.10 4.64
N LYS A 18 -9.28 -0.61 4.28
CA LYS A 18 -8.84 -0.42 2.91
C LYS A 18 -9.04 -1.78 2.28
N HIS A 19 -9.99 -1.79 1.36
CA HIS A 19 -10.50 -2.99 0.72
C HIS A 19 -9.35 -3.91 0.32
N PRO A 20 -9.56 -5.23 0.38
CA PRO A 20 -8.51 -6.27 0.43
C PRO A 20 -7.53 -6.32 -0.74
N MET A 21 -7.59 -5.40 -1.69
CA MET A 21 -7.10 -5.61 -3.04
C MET A 21 -6.71 -4.27 -3.71
N LYS A 22 -6.02 -3.38 -2.97
CA LYS A 22 -5.41 -2.15 -3.52
C LYS A 22 -4.41 -2.44 -4.64
N ASN A 23 -3.77 -3.60 -4.59
CA ASN A 23 -2.89 -4.08 -5.64
C ASN A 23 -3.67 -5.02 -6.58
N LYS A 24 -3.94 -4.56 -7.81
CA LYS A 24 -4.73 -5.31 -8.81
C LYS A 24 -4.18 -6.70 -9.14
N LEU A 25 -2.86 -6.93 -8.98
CA LEU A 25 -2.26 -8.24 -9.22
C LEU A 25 -2.67 -9.23 -8.14
N LEU A 26 -2.58 -8.84 -6.87
CA LEU A 26 -3.07 -9.66 -5.76
C LEU A 26 -4.58 -9.92 -5.89
N SER A 27 -5.34 -8.94 -6.41
CA SER A 27 -6.78 -9.03 -6.65
C SER A 27 -7.19 -10.00 -7.74
N ALA A 28 -6.30 -10.25 -8.70
CA ALA A 28 -6.56 -11.17 -9.80
C ALA A 28 -6.35 -12.63 -9.41
N LEU A 29 -5.70 -12.89 -8.27
CA LEU A 29 -5.42 -14.25 -7.80
C LEU A 29 -6.70 -14.93 -7.32
N SER A 30 -6.78 -16.24 -7.55
CA SER A 30 -7.80 -17.06 -6.91
C SER A 30 -7.60 -17.07 -5.39
N LYS A 31 -8.65 -17.42 -4.64
CA LYS A 31 -8.59 -17.53 -3.18
C LYS A 31 -7.51 -18.52 -2.71
N GLU A 32 -7.26 -19.58 -3.47
CA GLU A 32 -6.28 -20.60 -3.14
C GLU A 32 -4.84 -20.11 -3.35
N GLU A 33 -4.58 -19.43 -4.46
CA GLU A 33 -3.26 -18.82 -4.73
C GLU A 33 -2.95 -17.72 -3.71
N TYR A 34 -3.93 -16.85 -3.42
CA TYR A 34 -3.77 -15.82 -2.41
C TYR A 34 -3.45 -16.41 -1.02
N LYS A 35 -4.14 -17.49 -0.62
CA LYS A 35 -3.88 -18.19 0.64
C LYS A 35 -2.47 -18.80 0.72
N ARG A 36 -1.89 -19.24 -0.41
CA ARG A 36 -0.52 -19.77 -0.45
C ARG A 36 0.53 -18.67 -0.30
N LEU A 37 0.24 -17.46 -0.79
CA LEU A 37 1.13 -16.31 -0.67
C LEU A 37 1.01 -15.62 0.68
N LEU A 38 -0.16 -15.63 1.30
CA LEU A 38 -0.47 -14.94 2.56
C LEU A 38 0.59 -15.13 3.67
N PRO A 39 1.16 -16.32 3.92
CA PRO A 39 2.18 -16.52 4.95
C PRO A 39 3.51 -15.79 4.70
N ASN A 40 3.80 -15.50 3.42
CA ASN A 40 5.04 -14.82 2.99
C ASN A 40 4.81 -13.35 2.63
N LEU A 41 3.58 -12.86 2.75
CA LEU A 41 3.25 -11.47 2.48
C LEU A 41 3.37 -10.65 3.74
N GLU A 42 4.28 -9.68 3.71
CA GLU A 42 4.45 -8.70 4.78
C GLU A 42 4.07 -7.30 4.30
N ALA A 43 3.28 -6.60 5.11
CA ALA A 43 2.92 -5.21 4.84
C ALA A 43 4.05 -4.28 5.29
N VAL A 44 4.82 -3.77 4.32
CA VAL A 44 5.95 -2.88 4.56
C VAL A 44 5.66 -1.46 4.07
N SER A 45 6.18 -0.45 4.79
CA SER A 45 6.12 0.95 4.36
C SER A 45 7.41 1.29 3.62
N LEU A 46 7.27 1.82 2.41
CA LEU A 46 8.41 2.27 1.60
C LEU A 46 8.48 3.81 1.66
N PRO A 47 9.46 4.40 2.37
CA PRO A 47 9.70 5.83 2.35
C PRO A 47 10.01 6.38 0.95
N VAL A 48 9.66 7.65 0.76
CA VAL A 48 9.97 8.39 -0.47
C VAL A 48 11.48 8.44 -0.69
N ARG A 49 11.92 8.30 -1.95
CA ARG A 49 13.34 8.25 -2.38
C ARG A 49 14.12 7.04 -1.86
N GLN A 50 13.45 5.96 -1.47
CA GLN A 50 14.13 4.69 -1.20
C GLN A 50 14.52 3.99 -2.50
N VAL A 51 15.78 3.53 -2.58
CA VAL A 51 16.22 2.60 -3.62
C VAL A 51 15.76 1.20 -3.24
N ILE A 52 14.87 0.62 -4.05
CA ILE A 52 14.31 -0.73 -3.82
C ILE A 52 15.23 -1.81 -4.38
N TYR A 53 15.75 -1.60 -5.59
CA TYR A 53 16.74 -2.46 -6.22
C TYR A 53 17.87 -1.61 -6.77
N ALA A 54 19.11 -2.02 -6.55
CA ALA A 54 20.28 -1.47 -7.20
C ALA A 54 20.67 -2.34 -8.42
N PRO A 55 21.29 -1.75 -9.46
CA PRO A 55 21.87 -2.51 -10.55
C PRO A 55 22.84 -3.58 -10.02
N ASN A 56 22.80 -4.76 -10.63
CA ASN A 56 23.65 -5.92 -10.29
C ASN A 56 23.51 -6.44 -8.84
N GLN A 57 22.45 -6.09 -8.13
CA GLN A 57 22.14 -6.66 -6.82
C GLN A 57 21.15 -7.83 -6.93
N LEU A 58 21.29 -8.82 -6.06
CA LEU A 58 20.32 -9.90 -5.92
C LEU A 58 18.96 -9.35 -5.45
N ILE A 59 17.88 -9.82 -6.08
CA ILE A 59 16.51 -9.50 -5.65
C ILE A 59 16.11 -10.49 -4.56
N GLU A 60 16.04 -10.02 -3.32
CA GLU A 60 15.68 -10.84 -2.15
C GLU A 60 14.16 -10.90 -1.91
N TYR A 61 13.45 -9.82 -2.22
CA TYR A 61 12.02 -9.68 -1.96
C TYR A 61 11.32 -9.04 -3.16
N VAL A 62 10.07 -9.44 -3.41
CA VAL A 62 9.20 -8.83 -4.42
C VAL A 62 8.16 -7.98 -3.72
N TYR A 63 8.03 -6.72 -4.15
CA TYR A 63 7.07 -5.77 -3.58
C TYR A 63 5.80 -5.68 -4.43
N PHE A 64 4.65 -5.63 -3.77
CA PHE A 64 3.35 -5.36 -4.38
C PHE A 64 2.85 -3.98 -3.94
N PRO A 65 3.16 -2.89 -4.68
CA PRO A 65 2.77 -1.55 -4.27
C PRO A 65 1.25 -1.44 -4.15
N THR A 66 0.79 -0.93 -3.00
CA THR A 66 -0.64 -0.68 -2.73
C THR A 66 -0.97 0.81 -2.70
N ASP A 67 0.05 1.66 -2.74
CA ASP A 67 0.00 3.12 -2.79
C ASP A 67 1.34 3.66 -3.33
N GLY A 68 1.32 4.83 -3.98
CA GLY A 68 2.53 5.48 -4.49
C GLY A 68 2.98 5.02 -5.89
N ILE A 69 4.16 5.52 -6.31
CA ILE A 69 4.75 5.28 -7.64
C ILE A 69 6.19 4.81 -7.45
N ILE A 70 6.59 3.82 -8.24
CA ILE A 70 7.98 3.35 -8.35
C ILE A 70 8.47 3.69 -9.76
N SER A 71 9.68 4.21 -9.86
CA SER A 71 10.36 4.48 -11.13
C SER A 71 11.62 3.63 -11.21
N GLY A 72 11.80 2.95 -12.35
CA GLY A 72 13.04 2.25 -12.66
C GLY A 72 13.95 3.17 -13.46
N VAL A 73 15.24 3.19 -13.12
CA VAL A 73 16.30 3.79 -13.94
C VAL A 73 17.09 2.65 -14.57
N ALA A 74 17.15 2.66 -15.90
CA ALA A 74 17.90 1.69 -16.70
C ALA A 74 19.26 2.26 -17.08
#